data_AF-A0A8E3APF5-F1
#
_entry.id   AF-A0A8E3APF5-F1
#
_cell.length_a   1.000
_cell.length_b   1.000
_cell.length_c   1.000
_cell.angle_alpha   90.00
_cell.angle_beta   90.00
_cell.angle_gamma   90.00
#
_symmetry.space_group_name_H-M   'P 1'
#
loop_
_entity.id
_entity.type
_entity.pdbx_description
1 polymer ?
#
loop_
_entity_poly.entity_id
_entity_poly.type
_entity_poly.pdbx_seq_one_letter_code
_entity_poly.pdbx_strand_id
1 'polypeptide(L)'
;MQNPPPILIQKTPTGLMPYGPHSGPMLDKLITGQVLTAKPRKGRTLPRNAAYWAGLHAAIENVDAWPTTSHLHQDLKRLCGYVDVYHNPLTGRDEVRVQSTAFDKMGESEFAAFFRLAQMRFAQQMGFDPWTVGRAA
;
A
#
# COMPACT_ATOMS: atom_id res chain seq x y z
N MET A 1 3.99 -16.09 -14.28
CA MET A 1 5.28 -16.36 -13.63
C MET A 1 5.50 -15.26 -12.59
N GLN A 2 5.56 -15.59 -11.31
CA GLN A 2 5.85 -14.58 -10.27
C GLN A 2 7.35 -14.29 -10.30
N ASN A 3 7.73 -13.04 -10.56
CA ASN A 3 9.13 -12.64 -10.47
C ASN A 3 9.62 -12.86 -9.03
N PRO A 4 10.85 -13.38 -8.84
CA PRO A 4 11.41 -13.51 -7.51
C PRO A 4 11.40 -12.14 -6.80
N PRO A 5 11.12 -12.12 -5.49
CA PRO A 5 11.03 -10.87 -4.74
C PRO A 5 12.36 -10.11 -4.86
N PRO A 6 12.32 -8.80 -5.10
CA PRO A 6 13.53 -8.01 -5.27
C PRO A 6 14.32 -7.94 -3.94
N ILE A 7 15.66 -7.96 -4.03
CA ILE A 7 16.53 -7.72 -2.87
C ILE A 7 16.36 -6.26 -2.46
N LEU A 8 15.99 -6.04 -1.20
CA LEU A 8 15.82 -4.70 -0.64
C LEU A 8 16.97 -4.38 0.30
N ILE A 9 17.54 -3.18 0.16
CA ILE A 9 18.60 -2.65 1.01
C ILE A 9 18.18 -1.29 1.56
N GLN A 10 18.55 -1.02 2.81
CA GLN A 10 18.33 0.25 3.49
C GLN A 10 19.66 0.90 3.86
N LYS A 11 19.71 2.23 3.75
CA LYS A 11 20.84 3.03 4.23
C LYS A 11 20.69 3.25 5.74
N THR A 12 21.67 2.80 6.50
CA THR A 12 21.77 2.97 7.96
C THR A 12 23.02 3.79 8.30
N PRO A 13 23.17 4.30 9.53
CA PRO A 13 24.37 5.03 9.93
C PRO A 13 25.67 4.24 9.77
N THR A 14 25.61 2.91 9.86
CA THR A 14 26.76 2.01 9.75
C THR A 14 27.02 1.50 8.34
N GLY A 15 26.15 1.81 7.37
CA GLY A 15 26.29 1.38 5.97
C GLY A 15 24.98 0.89 5.35
N LEU A 16 25.08 0.05 4.31
CA LEU A 16 23.95 -0.58 3.66
C LEU A 16 23.62 -1.91 4.37
N MET A 17 22.37 -2.07 4.79
CA MET A 17 21.88 -3.30 5.42
C MET A 17 20.70 -3.88 4.64
N PRO A 18 20.45 -5.21 4.69
CA PRO A 18 19.23 -5.79 4.13
C PRO A 18 17.98 -5.18 4.76
N TYR A 19 16.96 -4.96 3.94
CA TYR A 19 15.64 -4.51 4.37
C TYR A 19 14.64 -5.66 4.28
N GLY A 20 14.11 -6.07 5.44
CA GLY A 20 13.15 -7.17 5.54
C GLY A 20 13.79 -8.58 5.58
N PRO A 21 13.00 -9.60 5.97
CA PRO A 21 13.51 -10.95 6.28
C PRO A 21 13.96 -11.76 5.05
N HIS A 22 13.48 -11.41 3.85
CA HIS A 22 13.84 -12.10 2.61
C HIS A 22 15.17 -11.60 2.02
N SER A 23 15.56 -10.35 2.30
CA SER A 23 16.72 -9.73 1.65
C SER A 23 18.05 -10.25 2.16
N GLY A 24 18.16 -10.62 3.45
CA GLY A 24 19.39 -11.18 4.05
C GLY A 24 19.85 -12.47 3.36
N PRO A 25 19.02 -13.53 3.35
CA PRO A 25 19.36 -14.79 2.68
C PRO A 25 19.61 -14.66 1.17
N MET A 26 19.08 -13.62 0.53
CA MET A 26 19.33 -13.35 -0.89
C MET A 26 20.67 -12.64 -1.12
N LEU A 27 21.08 -11.75 -0.21
CA LEU A 27 22.41 -11.14 -0.24
C LEU A 27 23.51 -12.19 0.00
N ASP A 28 23.29 -13.12 0.93
CA ASP A 28 24.25 -14.19 1.25
C ASP A 28 24.51 -15.15 0.09
N LYS A 29 23.57 -15.22 -0.88
CA LYS A 29 23.68 -16.04 -2.08
C LYS A 29 24.36 -15.34 -3.26
N LEU A 30 24.71 -14.06 -3.13
CA LEU A 30 25.36 -13.33 -4.21
C LEU A 30 26.82 -13.75 -4.35
N ILE A 31 27.32 -13.72 -5.58
CA ILE A 31 28.73 -13.99 -5.86
C ILE A 31 29.55 -12.77 -5.44
N THR A 32 30.67 -12.99 -4.77
CA THR A 32 31.59 -11.90 -4.40
C THR A 32 32.00 -11.10 -5.64
N GLY A 33 31.76 -9.78 -5.61
CA GLY A 33 32.01 -8.86 -6.73
C GLY A 33 30.79 -8.61 -7.64
N GLN A 34 29.65 -9.25 -7.38
CA GLN A 34 28.41 -9.01 -8.12
C GLN A 34 27.87 -7.59 -7.86
N VAL A 35 27.69 -6.82 -8.94
CA VAL A 35 27.19 -5.44 -8.87
C VAL A 35 25.66 -5.43 -8.93
N LEU A 36 25.02 -4.77 -7.97
CA LEU A 36 23.58 -4.57 -7.94
C LEU A 36 23.21 -3.15 -8.36
N THR A 37 22.15 -3.01 -9.14
CA THR A 37 21.54 -1.69 -9.38
C THR A 37 20.56 -1.37 -8.26
N ALA A 38 20.89 -0.37 -7.44
CA ALA A 38 19.98 0.14 -6.42
C ALA A 38 19.26 1.40 -6.93
N LYS A 39 17.93 1.40 -6.86
CA LYS A 39 17.11 2.60 -7.05
C LYS A 39 16.43 2.93 -5.73
N PRO A 40 16.54 4.18 -5.21
CA PRO A 40 15.77 4.60 -4.05
C PRO A 40 14.28 4.37 -4.33
N ARG A 41 13.63 3.53 -3.53
CA ARG A 41 12.19 3.33 -3.65
C ARG A 41 11.50 4.60 -3.16
N LYS A 42 10.68 5.19 -4.03
CA LYS A 42 9.71 6.24 -3.66
C LYS A 42 8.38 5.66 -3.13
N GLY A 43 8.44 4.45 -2.57
CA GLY A 43 7.27 3.72 -2.11
C GLY A 43 7.18 3.68 -0.59
N ARG A 44 5.95 3.47 -0.11
CA ARG A 44 5.56 3.25 1.30
C ARG A 44 6.55 2.32 2.02
N THR A 45 6.86 2.61 3.27
CA THR A 45 7.53 1.64 4.15
C THR A 45 6.70 0.36 4.24
N LEU A 46 7.33 -0.81 4.07
CA LEU A 46 6.67 -2.13 4.11
C LEU A 46 5.73 -2.29 5.33
N PRO A 47 6.13 -1.88 6.56
CA PRO A 47 5.27 -1.96 7.74
C PRO A 47 3.94 -1.21 7.60
N ARG A 48 3.95 -0.01 7.02
CA ARG A 48 2.73 0.80 6.93
C ARG A 48 1.76 0.29 5.89
N ASN A 49 2.29 -0.27 4.79
CA ASN A 49 1.44 -0.97 3.82
C ASN A 49 0.82 -2.23 4.44
N ALA A 50 1.60 -3.01 5.20
CA ALA A 50 1.08 -4.17 5.91
C ALA A 50 -0.03 -3.79 6.90
N ALA A 51 0.17 -2.74 7.71
CA ALA A 51 -0.83 -2.24 8.64
C ALA A 51 -2.12 -1.77 7.93
N TYR A 52 -1.98 -1.11 6.78
CA TYR A 52 -3.13 -0.69 5.98
C TYR A 52 -3.99 -1.89 5.56
N TRP A 53 -3.38 -2.91 4.93
CA TRP A 53 -4.10 -4.09 4.48
C TRP A 53 -4.66 -4.91 5.64
N ALA A 54 -3.94 -5.01 6.76
CA ALA A 54 -4.43 -5.70 7.96
C ALA A 54 -5.75 -5.09 8.46
N GLY A 55 -5.86 -3.76 8.53
CA GLY A 55 -7.13 -3.14 8.92
C GLY A 55 -8.22 -3.25 7.86
N LEU A 56 -7.89 -3.36 6.56
CA LEU A 56 -8.90 -3.69 5.55
C LEU A 56 -9.46 -5.11 5.77
N HIS A 57 -8.62 -6.08 6.14
CA HIS A 57 -9.08 -7.42 6.49
C HIS A 57 -9.98 -7.39 7.73
N ALA A 58 -9.57 -6.70 8.80
CA ALA A 58 -10.40 -6.54 9.98
C ALA A 58 -11.75 -5.84 9.66
N ALA A 59 -11.75 -4.85 8.76
CA ALA A 59 -12.97 -4.16 8.35
C ALA A 59 -13.98 -5.08 7.67
N ILE A 60 -13.55 -5.92 6.72
CA ILE A 60 -14.44 -6.85 6.01
C ILE A 60 -14.90 -8.02 6.89
N GLU A 61 -14.12 -8.39 7.90
CA GLU A 61 -14.53 -9.39 8.90
C GLU A 61 -15.63 -8.87 9.84
N ASN A 62 -15.62 -7.57 10.14
CA ASN A 62 -16.61 -6.95 11.02
C ASN A 62 -17.83 -6.41 10.25
N VAL A 63 -17.74 -6.21 8.94
CA VAL A 63 -18.80 -5.62 8.11
C VAL A 63 -18.97 -6.40 6.82
N ASP A 64 -20.14 -7.01 6.65
CA ASP A 64 -20.52 -7.76 5.45
C ASP A 64 -20.97 -6.86 4.28
N ALA A 65 -20.34 -5.69 4.14
CA ALA A 65 -20.65 -4.72 3.08
C ALA A 65 -19.77 -4.90 1.84
N TRP A 66 -18.60 -5.55 1.97
CA TRP A 66 -17.67 -5.74 0.86
C TRP A 66 -17.23 -7.21 0.73
N PRO A 67 -17.28 -7.78 -0.48
CA PRO A 67 -16.90 -9.17 -0.69
C PRO A 67 -15.38 -9.41 -0.62
N THR A 68 -14.55 -8.39 -0.87
CA THR A 68 -13.09 -8.49 -0.74
C THR A 68 -12.46 -7.17 -0.32
N THR A 69 -11.26 -7.23 0.27
CA THR A 69 -10.47 -6.03 0.64
C THR A 69 -10.18 -5.11 -0.54
N SER A 70 -10.09 -5.66 -1.76
CA SER A 70 -9.94 -4.87 -2.99
C SER A 70 -11.15 -3.97 -3.27
N HIS A 71 -12.37 -4.42 -2.97
CA HIS A 71 -13.58 -3.60 -3.14
C HIS A 71 -13.60 -2.46 -2.12
N LEU A 72 -13.35 -2.77 -0.84
CA LEU A 72 -13.23 -1.76 0.21
C LEU A 72 -12.13 -0.72 -0.11
N HIS A 73 -10.99 -1.17 -0.62
CA HIS A 73 -9.91 -0.28 -1.04
C HIS A 73 -10.35 0.69 -2.16
N GLN A 74 -11.14 0.23 -3.13
CA GLN A 74 -11.65 1.10 -4.20
C GLN A 74 -12.66 2.12 -3.68
N ASP A 75 -13.57 1.70 -2.80
CA ASP A 75 -14.56 2.61 -2.21
C ASP A 75 -13.92 3.64 -1.29
N LEU A 76 -12.91 3.26 -0.52
CA LEU A 76 -12.15 4.23 0.29
C LEU A 76 -11.46 5.29 -0.57
N LYS A 77 -10.94 4.93 -1.75
CA LYS A 77 -10.38 5.92 -2.68
C LYS A 77 -11.43 6.87 -3.22
N ARG A 78 -12.62 6.35 -3.56
CA ARG A 78 -13.76 7.18 -3.99
C ARG A 78 -14.17 8.15 -2.87
N LEU A 79 -14.31 7.63 -1.65
CA LEU A 79 -14.69 8.41 -0.47
C LEU A 79 -13.66 9.50 -0.11
N CYS A 80 -12.38 9.22 -0.34
CA CYS A 80 -11.29 10.16 -0.13
C CYS A 80 -11.05 11.12 -1.31
N GLY A 81 -11.80 11.01 -2.41
CA GLY A 81 -11.67 11.88 -3.58
C GLY A 81 -10.49 11.58 -4.50
N TYR A 82 -9.86 10.41 -4.37
CA TYR A 82 -8.78 9.95 -5.25
C TYR A 82 -9.36 9.33 -6.53
N VAL A 83 -10.10 10.13 -7.29
CA VAL A 83 -10.77 9.75 -8.53
C VAL A 83 -10.40 10.74 -9.63
N ASP A 84 -10.15 10.22 -10.83
CA ASP A 84 -10.06 11.00 -12.05
C ASP A 84 -11.37 10.86 -12.81
N VAL A 85 -11.91 11.98 -13.29
CA VAL A 85 -13.02 11.97 -14.25
C VAL A 85 -12.39 11.89 -15.65
N TYR A 86 -12.65 10.79 -16.34
CA TYR A 86 -12.16 10.57 -17.71
C TYR A 86 -13.34 10.51 -18.66
N HIS A 87 -13.27 11.29 -19.73
CA HIS A 87 -14.23 11.22 -20.82
C HIS A 87 -13.89 10.01 -21.70
N ASN A 88 -14.77 9.01 -21.73
CA ASN A 88 -14.55 7.83 -22.55
C ASN A 88 -14.94 8.11 -24.02
N PRO A 89 -13.97 8.14 -24.95
CA PRO A 89 -14.25 8.48 -26.35
C PRO A 89 -15.06 7.40 -27.08
N LEU A 90 -15.15 6.17 -26.52
CA LEU A 90 -15.91 5.07 -27.12
C LEU A 90 -17.38 5.07 -26.69
N THR A 91 -17.68 5.55 -25.48
CA THR A 91 -19.05 5.58 -24.93
C THR A 91 -19.65 6.98 -24.90
N GLY A 92 -18.83 8.02 -25.09
CA GLY A 92 -19.22 9.43 -25.04
C GLY A 92 -19.66 9.90 -23.64
N ARG A 93 -19.33 9.13 -22.60
CA ARG A 93 -19.75 9.39 -21.21
C ARG A 93 -18.54 9.68 -20.33
N ASP A 94 -18.79 10.52 -19.34
CA ASP A 94 -17.82 10.77 -18.28
C ASP A 94 -17.84 9.59 -17.31
N GLU A 95 -16.72 8.88 -17.23
CA GLU A 95 -16.53 7.75 -16.33
C GLU A 95 -15.60 8.15 -15.18
N VAL A 96 -16.02 7.84 -13.96
CA VAL A 96 -15.22 8.07 -12.75
C VAL A 96 -14.25 6.90 -12.58
N ARG A 97 -12.98 7.13 -12.85
CA ARG A 97 -11.93 6.13 -12.67
C ARG A 97 -11.18 6.38 -11.37
N VAL A 98 -11.10 5.36 -10.54
CA VAL A 98 -10.34 5.43 -9.30
C VAL A 98 -8.85 5.51 -9.61
N GLN A 99 -8.14 6.48 -9.02
CA GLN A 99 -6.71 6.62 -9.23
C GLN A 99 -5.96 5.37 -8.74
N SER A 100 -5.02 4.90 -9.56
CA SER A 100 -4.20 3.76 -9.20
C SER A 100 -3.16 4.20 -8.17
N THR A 101 -3.35 3.81 -6.92
CA THR A 101 -2.39 3.99 -5.83
C THR A 101 -1.30 2.92 -5.85
N ALA A 102 -0.91 2.47 -7.05
CA ALA A 102 0.14 1.48 -7.22
C ALA A 102 1.47 2.00 -6.64
N PHE A 103 2.32 1.08 -6.18
CA PHE A 103 3.54 1.34 -5.42
C PHE A 103 4.49 2.39 -6.02
N ASP A 104 4.45 2.56 -7.34
CA ASP A 104 5.35 3.46 -8.07
C ASP A 104 4.75 4.86 -8.31
N LYS A 105 3.44 5.05 -8.08
CA LYS A 105 2.73 6.29 -8.44
C LYS A 105 2.41 7.21 -7.26
N MET A 106 2.42 6.70 -6.03
CA MET A 106 2.05 7.46 -4.83
C MET A 106 3.20 7.47 -3.83
N GLY A 107 3.69 8.66 -3.50
CA GLY A 107 4.77 8.84 -2.53
C GLY A 107 4.38 8.41 -1.11
N GLU A 108 5.37 8.25 -0.23
CA GLU A 108 5.10 7.88 1.15
C GLU A 108 4.27 8.94 1.89
N SER A 109 4.59 10.23 1.77
CA SER A 109 3.84 11.31 2.41
C SER A 109 2.38 11.33 1.96
N GLU A 110 2.16 11.17 0.65
CA GLU A 110 0.84 11.12 0.03
C GLU A 110 0.03 9.92 0.50
N PHE A 111 0.66 8.74 0.59
CA PHE A 111 -0.02 7.58 1.16
C PHE A 111 -0.34 7.74 2.64
N ALA A 112 0.53 8.40 3.42
CA ALA A 112 0.24 8.66 4.83
C ALA A 112 -1.00 9.54 4.98
N ALA A 113 -1.10 10.58 4.16
CA ALA A 113 -2.25 11.47 4.11
C ALA A 113 -3.52 10.73 3.69
N PHE A 114 -3.46 9.93 2.61
CA PHE A 114 -4.56 9.07 2.17
C PHE A 114 -5.00 8.12 3.28
N PHE A 115 -4.05 7.41 3.93
CA PHE A 115 -4.37 6.43 4.94
C PHE A 115 -5.06 7.07 6.14
N ARG A 116 -4.55 8.21 6.63
CA ARG A 116 -5.19 8.95 7.71
C ARG A 116 -6.60 9.42 7.34
N LEU A 117 -6.79 9.92 6.12
CA LEU A 117 -8.10 10.35 5.64
C LEU A 117 -9.07 9.17 5.52
N ALA A 118 -8.60 8.02 5.02
CA ALA A 118 -9.39 6.80 4.91
C ALA A 118 -9.83 6.28 6.29
N GLN A 119 -8.94 6.27 7.28
CA GLN A 119 -9.28 5.92 8.67
C GLN A 119 -10.38 6.83 9.23
N MET A 120 -10.18 8.16 9.11
CA MET A 120 -11.16 9.14 9.61
C MET A 120 -12.53 8.98 8.94
N ARG A 121 -12.57 8.85 7.61
CA ARG A 121 -13.81 8.71 6.85
C ARG A 121 -14.51 7.39 7.12
N PHE A 122 -13.77 6.29 7.23
CA PHE A 122 -14.32 4.98 7.56
C PHE A 122 -14.94 5.00 8.96
N ALA A 123 -14.21 5.51 9.97
CA ALA A 123 -14.72 5.60 11.34
C ALA A 123 -15.96 6.50 11.44
N GLN A 124 -16.00 7.61 10.70
CA GLN A 124 -17.19 8.47 10.62
C GLN A 124 -18.42 7.75 10.05
N GLN A 125 -18.23 6.94 9.01
CA GLN A 125 -19.34 6.27 8.32
C GLN A 125 -19.81 5.00 9.03
N MET A 126 -18.87 4.23 9.59
CA MET A 126 -19.12 2.89 10.12
C MET A 126 -19.22 2.86 11.65
N GLY A 127 -18.79 3.92 12.33
CA GLY A 127 -18.85 4.04 13.79
C GLY A 127 -17.76 3.28 14.56
N PHE A 128 -16.78 2.67 13.88
CA PHE A 128 -15.64 2.00 14.52
C PHE A 128 -14.36 2.09 13.67
N ASP A 129 -13.19 1.89 14.31
CA ASP A 129 -11.89 1.94 13.64
C ASP A 129 -11.23 0.54 13.58
N PRO A 130 -11.20 -0.12 12.40
CA PRO A 130 -10.63 -1.46 12.24
C PRO A 130 -9.09 -1.46 12.38
N TRP A 131 -8.44 -0.31 12.30
CA TRP A 131 -6.99 -0.17 12.45
C TRP A 131 -6.55 -0.01 13.92
N THR A 132 -7.48 0.12 14.88
CA THR A 132 -7.18 0.12 16.32
C THR A 132 -7.02 -1.27 16.92
N VAL A 133 -7.55 -2.31 16.27
CA VAL A 133 -7.58 -3.68 16.82
C VAL A 133 -6.16 -4.28 16.94
N GLY A 134 -5.17 -3.76 16.21
CA GLY A 134 -3.76 -4.15 16.32
C GLY A 134 -2.95 -3.41 17.40
N ARG A 135 -3.59 -2.62 18.28
CA ARG A 135 -2.94 -1.90 19.39
C ARG A 135 -3.28 -2.47 20.77
N ALA A 136 -3.75 -3.72 20.84
CA ALA A 136 -3.89 -4.43 22.11
C ALA A 136 -2.60 -5.20 22.43
N ALA A 137 -1.85 -4.65 23.41
CA ALA A 137 -0.75 -5.23 24.19
C ALA A 137 0.51 -5.68 23.45
#